data_AF-A0A136A1Q7-F1
#
_entry.id   AF-A0A136A1Q7-F1
#
_cell.length_a   1.000
_cell.length_b   1.000
_cell.length_c   1.000
_cell.angle_alpha   90.00
_cell.angle_beta   90.00
_cell.angle_gamma   90.00
#
_symmetry.space_group_name_H-M   'P 1'
#
loop_
_entity.id
_entity.type
_entity.pdbx_description
1 polymer ?
#
loop_
_entity_poly.entity_id
_entity_poly.type
_entity_poly.pdbx_seq_one_letter_code
_entity_poly.pdbx_strand_id
1 'polypeptide(L)'
;MDIGYYDFNEHIGSVAWIYQLPSGLVHEKIDMRYHLVNITKQENGYQIYIGPKNSDTGGEAINIMLDKDYRLTDYVIERIEPMPENEQ
;
A
#
# COMPACT_ATOMS: atom_id res chain seq x y z
N MET A 1 -14.33 -0.99 -19.10
CA MET A 1 -14.22 -0.92 -17.63
C MET A 1 -13.54 0.39 -17.31
N ASP A 2 -14.16 1.25 -16.50
CA ASP A 2 -13.47 2.40 -15.93
C ASP A 2 -12.23 1.90 -15.18
N ILE A 3 -11.08 2.54 -15.41
CA ILE A 3 -9.87 2.22 -14.68
C ILE A 3 -10.04 2.79 -13.27
N GLY A 4 -10.24 1.93 -12.29
CA GLY A 4 -10.32 2.32 -10.89
C GLY A 4 -8.93 2.68 -10.36
N TYR A 5 -8.68 3.96 -10.12
CA TYR A 5 -7.51 4.42 -9.39
C TYR A 5 -7.90 4.69 -7.94
N TYR A 6 -7.00 4.36 -7.02
CA TYR A 6 -7.06 4.84 -5.64
C TYR A 6 -6.20 6.08 -5.51
N ASP A 7 -6.81 7.23 -5.25
CA ASP A 7 -6.11 8.49 -5.00
C ASP A 7 -6.00 8.72 -3.49
N PHE A 8 -4.77 8.69 -2.96
CA PHE A 8 -4.56 8.91 -1.53
C PHE A 8 -5.09 10.26 -1.04
N ASN A 9 -5.08 11.30 -1.88
CA ASN A 9 -5.57 12.63 -1.50
C ASN A 9 -7.08 12.65 -1.17
N GLU A 10 -7.84 11.68 -1.68
CA GLU A 10 -9.29 11.58 -1.43
C GLU A 10 -9.60 10.84 -0.10
N HIS A 11 -8.61 10.16 0.48
CA HIS A 11 -8.83 9.20 1.58
C HIS A 11 -8.00 9.48 2.84
N ILE A 12 -6.85 10.15 2.73
CA ILE A 12 -6.02 10.53 3.88
C ILE A 12 -5.77 12.04 3.91
N GLY A 13 -5.74 12.62 5.11
CA GLY A 13 -5.62 14.08 5.29
C GLY A 13 -4.27 14.67 4.86
N SER A 14 -3.30 13.84 4.49
CA SER A 14 -2.00 14.25 3.97
C SER A 14 -1.34 13.11 3.23
N VAL A 15 -0.78 13.42 2.05
CA VAL A 15 0.06 12.49 1.25
C VAL A 15 1.54 12.87 1.28
N ALA A 16 1.93 13.83 2.12
CA ALA A 16 3.31 14.33 2.19
C ALA A 16 4.34 13.25 2.56
N TRP A 17 3.89 12.17 3.20
CA TRP A 17 4.69 10.98 3.50
C TRP A 17 5.17 10.24 2.24
N ILE A 18 4.45 10.31 1.11
CA ILE A 18 4.86 9.68 -0.15
C ILE A 18 6.23 10.23 -0.59
N TYR A 19 6.43 11.54 -0.45
CA TYR A 19 7.69 12.20 -0.80
C TYR A 19 8.83 11.93 0.18
N GLN A 20 8.54 11.33 1.33
CA GLN A 20 9.55 10.90 2.31
C GLN A 20 10.06 9.48 2.02
N LEU A 21 9.30 8.69 1.24
CA LEU A 21 9.74 7.38 0.77
C LEU A 21 10.78 7.52 -0.35
N PRO A 22 11.69 6.54 -0.51
CA PRO A 22 12.51 6.44 -1.69
C PRO A 22 11.68 6.52 -2.98
N SER A 23 12.20 7.26 -3.97
CA SER A 23 11.49 7.49 -5.24
C SER A 23 11.13 6.18 -5.95
N GLY A 24 9.90 6.11 -6.45
CA GLY A 24 9.39 4.97 -7.22
C GLY A 24 8.75 3.86 -6.39
N LEU A 25 8.78 3.93 -5.04
CA LEU A 25 8.11 2.93 -4.21
C LEU A 25 6.58 3.05 -4.24
N VAL A 26 6.06 4.27 -4.15
CA VAL A 26 4.62 4.54 -4.10
C VAL A 26 4.30 5.82 -4.86
N HIS A 27 3.16 5.82 -5.54
CA HIS A 27 2.60 6.99 -6.20
C HIS A 27 1.31 7.43 -5.49
N GLU A 28 0.96 8.71 -5.61
CA GLU A 28 -0.30 9.27 -5.05
C GLU A 28 -1.55 8.55 -5.58
N LYS A 29 -1.47 8.02 -6.81
CA LYS A 29 -2.52 7.23 -7.45
C LYS A 29 -2.04 5.81 -7.70
N ILE A 30 -2.79 4.84 -7.21
CA ILE A 30 -2.51 3.41 -7.36
C ILE A 30 -3.56 2.76 -8.27
N ASP A 31 -3.11 1.98 -9.24
CA ASP A 31 -3.99 1.23 -10.14
C ASP A 31 -4.58 0.01 -9.44
N MET A 32 -5.89 0.07 -9.14
CA MET A 32 -6.62 -0.96 -8.40
C MET A 32 -6.99 -2.19 -9.25
N ARG A 33 -6.55 -2.25 -10.52
CA ARG A 33 -6.63 -3.48 -11.32
C ARG A 33 -5.59 -4.49 -10.85
N TYR A 34 -4.44 -4.01 -10.42
CA TYR A 34 -3.28 -4.84 -10.05
C TYR A 34 -3.01 -4.83 -8.55
N HIS A 35 -3.40 -3.76 -7.86
CA HIS A 35 -3.08 -3.58 -6.45
C HIS A 35 -4.31 -3.52 -5.56
N LEU A 36 -4.10 -3.85 -4.30
CA LEU A 36 -4.98 -3.60 -3.18
C LEU A 36 -4.34 -2.51 -2.32
N VAL A 37 -5.16 -1.56 -1.84
CA VAL A 37 -4.75 -0.55 -0.86
C VAL A 37 -5.67 -0.64 0.34
N ASN A 38 -5.09 -0.82 1.53
CA ASN A 38 -5.80 -0.81 2.80
C ASN A 38 -5.19 0.23 3.73
N ILE A 39 -6.04 1.07 4.34
CA ILE A 39 -5.62 2.05 5.35
C ILE A 39 -6.30 1.68 6.67
N THR A 40 -5.48 1.39 7.68
CA THR A 40 -5.94 1.02 9.02
C THR A 40 -5.48 2.07 10.01
N LYS A 41 -6.43 2.68 10.73
CA LYS A 41 -6.10 3.58 11.85
C LYS A 41 -5.61 2.74 13.04
N GLN A 42 -4.45 3.11 13.57
CA GLN A 42 -3.81 2.49 14.73
C GLN A 42 -3.86 3.45 15.93
N GLU A 43 -3.55 2.97 17.14
CA GLU A 43 -3.51 3.81 18.34
C GLU A 43 -2.55 5.00 18.21
N ASN A 44 -1.42 4.78 17.51
CA ASN A 44 -0.34 5.75 17.36
C ASN A 44 -0.22 6.37 15.95
N GLY A 45 -1.21 6.18 15.09
CA GLY A 45 -1.20 6.77 13.75
C GLY A 45 -1.94 5.91 12.74
N TYR A 46 -1.30 5.62 11.62
CA TYR A 46 -1.92 4.89 10.50
C TYR A 46 -0.97 3.84 9.95
N GLN A 47 -1.54 2.73 9.52
CA GLN A 47 -0.87 1.72 8.72
C GLN A 47 -1.49 1.71 7.33
N ILE A 48 -0.66 1.82 6.30
CA ILE A 48 -1.06 1.73 4.91
C ILE A 48 -0.40 0.50 4.32
N TYR A 49 -1.20 -0.43 3.82
CA TYR A 49 -0.73 -1.60 3.11
C TYR A 49 -1.08 -1.46 1.63
N ILE A 50 -0.08 -1.60 0.77
CA ILE A 50 -0.25 -1.67 -0.68
C ILE A 50 0.36 -2.99 -1.13
N GLY A 51 -0.44 -3.85 -1.76
CA GLY A 51 0.01 -5.17 -2.19
C GLY A 51 -0.68 -5.62 -3.47
N PRO A 52 -0.38 -6.84 -3.96
CA PRO A 52 -1.06 -7.40 -5.11
C PRO A 52 -2.55 -7.59 -4.81
N LYS A 53 -3.40 -7.33 -5.81
CA LYS A 53 -4.85 -7.52 -5.69
C LYS A 53 -5.22 -8.98 -5.46
N ASN A 54 -4.42 -9.90 -6.02
CA ASN A 54 -4.51 -11.32 -5.77
C ASN A 54 -3.22 -11.78 -5.07
N SER A 55 -3.31 -12.07 -3.77
CA SER A 55 -2.19 -12.58 -2.98
C SER A 55 -1.65 -13.90 -3.51
N ASP A 56 -2.49 -14.71 -4.15
CA ASP A 56 -2.14 -16.06 -4.56
C ASP A 56 -1.15 -16.06 -5.74
N THR A 57 -1.10 -14.95 -6.49
CA THR A 57 -0.14 -14.76 -7.59
C THR A 57 1.24 -14.31 -7.12
N GLY A 58 1.41 -14.05 -5.82
CA GLY A 58 2.63 -13.48 -5.26
C GLY A 58 2.86 -12.03 -5.71
N GLY A 59 4.05 -11.50 -5.41
CA GLY A 59 4.47 -10.16 -5.80
C GLY A 59 5.20 -9.42 -4.69
N GLU A 60 5.26 -8.10 -4.83
CA GLU A 60 5.80 -7.21 -3.79
C GLU A 60 4.65 -6.45 -3.14
N ALA A 61 4.75 -6.30 -1.82
CA ALA A 61 3.88 -5.43 -1.05
C ALA A 61 4.73 -4.46 -0.25
N ILE A 62 4.14 -3.32 0.10
CA ILE A 62 4.73 -2.34 0.98
C ILE A 62 3.76 -2.03 2.12
N ASN A 63 4.29 -2.10 3.32
CA ASN A 63 3.61 -1.72 4.55
C ASN A 63 4.25 -0.43 5.07
N ILE A 64 3.45 0.62 5.21
CA ILE A 64 3.89 1.97 5.55
C ILE A 64 3.25 2.36 6.87
N MET A 65 4.08 2.82 7.80
CA MET A 65 3.65 3.27 9.11
C MET A 65 3.78 4.78 9.19
N LEU A 66 2.68 5.43 9.58
CA LEU A 66 2.60 6.86 9.80
C LEU A 66 2.27 7.14 11.26
N ASP A 67 2.73 8.27 11.79
CA ASP A 67 2.27 8.80 13.07
C ASP A 67 0.90 9.50 12.95
N LYS A 68 0.42 10.09 14.05
CA LYS A 68 -0.86 10.84 14.11
C LYS A 68 -0.88 12.11 13.26
N ASP A 69 0.29 12.65 12.93
CA ASP A 69 0.48 13.85 12.12
C ASP A 69 0.80 13.50 10.65
N TYR A 70 0.62 12.23 10.25
CA TYR A 70 0.90 11.70 8.92
C TYR A 70 2.37 11.80 8.50
N ARG A 71 3.30 11.77 9.45
CA ARG A 71 4.73 11.66 9.15
C ARG A 71 5.12 10.20 9.02
N LEU A 72 6.00 9.91 8.07
CA LEU A 72 6.53 8.56 7.87
C LEU A 72 7.38 8.18 9.09
N THR A 73 7.01 7.09 9.77
CA THR A 73 7.79 6.54 10.88
C THR A 73 8.57 5.30 10.50
N ASP A 74 8.00 4.46 9.64
CA ASP A 74 8.64 3.25 9.14
C ASP A 74 8.01 2.79 7.82
N TYR A 75 8.73 1.95 7.07
CA TYR A 75 8.17 1.18 5.97
C TYR A 75 8.92 -0.14 5.77
N VAL A 76 8.18 -1.18 5.39
CA VAL A 76 8.73 -2.51 5.09
C VAL A 76 8.25 -2.95 3.72
N ILE A 77 9.17 -3.38 2.88
CA ILE A 77 8.87 -4.07 1.62
C ILE A 77 8.87 -5.56 1.90
N GLU A 78 7.77 -6.22 1.55
CA GLU A 78 7.56 -7.64 1.72
C GLU A 78 7.47 -8.31 0.35
N ARG A 79 8.11 -9.47 0.22
CA ARG A 79 7.95 -10.34 -0.94
C ARG A 79 6.95 -11.44 -0.60
N ILE A 80 5.86 -11.47 -1.34
CA ILE A 80 4.82 -12.48 -1.22
C ILE A 80 5.12 -13.57 -2.23
N GLU A 81 5.36 -14.77 -1.75
CA GLU A 81 5.50 -15.93 -2.61
C GLU A 81 4.12 -16.35 -3.14
N PRO A 82 4.01 -16.75 -4.42
CA PRO A 82 2.76 -17.26 -4.95
C PRO A 82 2.35 -18.55 -4.22
N MET A 83 1.04 -18.80 -4.18
CA MET A 83 0.54 -20.05 -3.65
C MET A 83 1.02 -21.21 -4.53
N PRO A 84 1.61 -22.28 -3.97
CA PRO A 84 2.08 -23.40 -4.77
C PRO A 84 0.93 -24.06 -5.52
N GLU A 85 1.13 -24.40 -6.80
CA GLU A 85 0.10 -24.93 -7.71
C GLU A 85 -0.48 -26.32 -7.31
N ASN A 86 -0.10 -26.88 -6.16
CA ASN A 86 -0.40 -28.27 -5.75
C ASN A 86 -1.30 -28.39 -4.51
N GLU A 87 -2.38 -27.61 -4.42
CA GLU A 87 -3.48 -27.86 -3.46
C GLU A 87 -4.88 -27.75 -4.13
N GLN A 88 -5.06 -28.43 -5.26
CA GLN A 88 -6.39 -28.76 -5.82
C GLN A 88 -6.62 -30.27 -5.85
#